data_AF-A0A194QFJ5-F1
#
_entry.id   AF-A0A194QFJ5-F1
#
_cell.length_a   1.000
_cell.length_b   1.000
_cell.length_c   1.000
_cell.angle_alpha   90.00
_cell.angle_beta   90.00
_cell.angle_gamma   90.00
#
_symmetry.space_group_name_H-M   'P 1'
#
loop_
_entity.id
_entity.type
_entity.pdbx_description
1 polymer ?
#
loop_
_entity_poly.entity_id
_entity_poly.type
_entity_poly.pdbx_seq_one_letter_code
_entity_poly.pdbx_strand_id
1 'polypeptide(L)'
;MEKKQDSFFLRTKKPQHKNKNIDKQKSKPLENEKERRQNNFDTNRPIVKDKKDESEKKPFDKKAYRLKKYSKKYKLEQWEEKRKKKLLYDYHKSIKNDPLLGSYTPKSFDEDTIDSNPPEVGKFVRHPDLIEKAAQLVKNTKKDPFQKAKEHYEKIKLEKSQRQQELQKSKEEKAQKLQEYKKKKQERYKKLSKKTKKGQPVMTGRLELLLEKIQK
;
A
#
# COMPACT_ATOMS: atom_id res chain seq x y z
N MET A 1 40.44 18.30 -9.88
CA MET A 1 39.22 18.91 -10.45
C MET A 1 38.49 17.86 -11.26
N GLU A 2 37.54 17.16 -10.66
CA GLU A 2 36.73 16.15 -11.34
C GLU A 2 35.34 16.74 -11.61
N LYS A 3 35.04 16.97 -12.88
CA LYS A 3 33.73 17.45 -13.32
C LYS A 3 32.72 16.30 -13.17
N LYS A 4 31.88 16.36 -12.13
CA LYS A 4 30.67 15.53 -12.04
C LYS A 4 29.67 16.04 -13.08
N GLN A 5 29.71 15.43 -14.27
CA GLN A 5 28.69 15.61 -15.28
C GLN A 5 27.34 15.11 -14.73
N ASP A 6 26.34 16.00 -14.77
CA ASP A 6 24.95 15.72 -14.42
C ASP A 6 24.41 14.53 -15.23
N SER A 7 24.22 13.40 -14.57
CA SER A 7 23.62 12.18 -15.13
C SER A 7 22.09 12.24 -15.25
N PHE A 8 21.51 13.45 -15.29
CA PHE A 8 20.06 13.64 -15.36
C PHE A 8 19.48 13.51 -16.78
N PHE A 9 20.34 13.56 -17.82
CA PHE A 9 19.95 13.38 -19.22
C PHE A 9 20.65 12.20 -19.93
N LEU A 10 21.02 11.15 -19.19
CA LEU A 10 21.34 9.88 -19.84
C LEU A 10 20.06 9.24 -20.35
N ARG A 11 19.73 9.55 -21.61
CA ARG A 11 18.74 8.85 -22.43
C ARG A 11 19.06 7.36 -22.37
N THR A 12 18.26 6.59 -21.64
CA THR A 12 18.38 5.14 -21.59
C THR A 12 18.28 4.61 -23.02
N LYS A 13 19.41 4.20 -23.61
CA LYS A 13 19.39 3.41 -24.85
C LYS A 13 18.57 2.16 -24.54
N LYS A 14 17.43 1.99 -25.22
CA LYS A 14 16.65 0.75 -25.20
C LYS A 14 17.62 -0.42 -25.45
N PRO A 15 17.62 -1.47 -24.62
CA PRO A 15 18.41 -2.65 -24.93
C PRO A 15 17.89 -3.23 -26.24
N GLN A 16 18.79 -3.39 -27.22
CA GLN A 16 18.54 -4.22 -28.39
C GLN A 16 18.19 -5.63 -27.90
N HIS A 17 17.02 -6.13 -28.29
CA HIS A 17 16.59 -7.48 -28.01
C HIS A 17 17.63 -8.46 -28.58
N LYS A 18 18.45 -9.04 -27.71
CA LYS A 18 19.19 -10.25 -28.06
C LYS A 18 18.21 -11.42 -27.94
N ASN A 19 17.89 -12.02 -29.08
CA ASN A 19 17.16 -13.27 -29.16
C ASN A 19 17.88 -14.34 -28.34
N LYS A 20 17.32 -14.67 -27.18
CA LYS A 20 17.61 -15.92 -26.49
C LYS A 20 16.47 -16.87 -26.81
N ASN A 21 16.73 -17.83 -27.69
CA ASN A 21 15.92 -19.04 -27.78
C ASN A 21 16.00 -19.74 -26.42
N ILE A 22 14.89 -19.74 -25.70
CA ILE A 22 14.70 -20.53 -24.49
C ILE A 22 13.54 -21.47 -24.78
N ASP A 23 13.80 -22.76 -24.60
CA ASP A 23 12.96 -23.88 -24.93
C ASP A 23 11.51 -23.73 -24.44
N LYS A 24 10.59 -23.85 -25.41
CA LYS A 24 9.13 -23.78 -25.27
C LYS A 24 8.51 -25.04 -24.64
N GLN A 25 9.04 -25.59 -23.56
CA GLN A 25 8.38 -26.74 -22.92
C GLN A 25 8.63 -26.74 -21.41
N LYS A 26 7.77 -26.08 -20.60
CA LYS A 26 7.44 -26.45 -19.18
C LYS A 26 6.63 -25.45 -18.33
N SER A 27 6.06 -24.35 -18.85
CA SER A 27 5.33 -23.36 -18.01
C SER A 27 3.83 -23.16 -18.30
N LYS A 28 3.13 -24.15 -18.85
CA LYS A 28 1.74 -24.00 -19.33
C LYS A 28 0.55 -24.13 -18.33
N PRO A 29 0.66 -24.43 -17.01
CA PRO A 29 -0.57 -24.56 -16.20
C PRO A 29 -1.15 -23.22 -15.68
N LEU A 30 -0.30 -22.21 -15.43
CA LEU A 30 -0.69 -21.00 -14.67
C LEU A 30 -1.30 -19.87 -15.52
N GLU A 31 -1.02 -19.82 -16.82
CA GLU A 31 -1.62 -18.81 -17.71
C GLU A 31 -3.08 -19.15 -18.03
N ASN A 32 -3.37 -20.44 -18.29
CA ASN A 32 -4.74 -20.93 -18.54
C ASN A 32 -5.69 -20.71 -17.35
N GLU A 33 -5.21 -20.81 -16.11
CA GLU A 33 -6.04 -20.49 -14.94
C GLU A 33 -6.32 -18.98 -14.81
N LYS A 34 -5.37 -18.13 -15.16
CA LYS A 34 -5.56 -16.67 -15.12
C LYS A 34 -6.57 -16.23 -16.17
N GLU A 35 -6.46 -16.74 -17.38
CA GLU A 35 -7.43 -16.46 -18.44
C GLU A 35 -8.84 -16.98 -18.09
N ARG A 36 -8.95 -18.17 -17.52
CA ARG A 36 -10.24 -18.70 -17.02
C ARG A 36 -10.84 -17.86 -15.90
N ARG A 37 -10.01 -17.40 -14.95
CA ARG A 37 -10.46 -16.50 -13.87
C ARG A 37 -10.91 -15.15 -14.40
N GLN A 38 -10.25 -14.63 -15.43
CA GLN A 38 -10.60 -13.35 -16.05
C GLN A 38 -11.90 -13.47 -16.86
N ASN A 39 -12.06 -14.55 -17.64
CA ASN A 39 -13.29 -14.85 -18.36
C ASN A 39 -14.49 -15.07 -17.42
N ASN A 40 -14.29 -15.74 -16.27
CA ASN A 40 -15.33 -15.91 -15.26
C ASN A 40 -15.67 -14.62 -14.51
N PHE A 41 -14.74 -13.66 -14.44
CA PHE A 41 -14.99 -12.34 -13.87
C PHE A 41 -15.80 -11.46 -14.82
N ASP A 42 -15.54 -11.55 -16.12
CA ASP A 42 -16.25 -10.78 -17.15
C ASP A 42 -17.70 -11.28 -17.36
N THR A 43 -17.97 -12.59 -17.22
CA THR A 43 -19.32 -13.16 -17.34
C THR A 43 -20.23 -12.87 -16.14
N ASN A 44 -19.67 -12.70 -14.94
CA ASN A 44 -20.42 -12.41 -13.71
C ASN A 44 -20.58 -10.91 -13.41
N ARG A 45 -20.12 -10.03 -14.31
CA ARG A 45 -20.41 -8.59 -14.22
C ARG A 45 -21.89 -8.40 -14.55
N PRO A 46 -22.70 -7.76 -13.67
CA PRO A 46 -24.09 -7.48 -14.01
C PRO A 46 -24.10 -6.55 -15.22
N ILE A 47 -24.47 -7.10 -16.37
CA ILE A 47 -24.76 -6.35 -17.59
C ILE A 47 -26.00 -5.52 -17.25
N VAL A 48 -25.77 -4.27 -16.84
CA VAL A 48 -26.79 -3.25 -16.91
C VAL A 48 -27.19 -3.22 -18.39
N LYS A 49 -28.41 -3.71 -18.67
CA LYS A 49 -29.03 -3.73 -19.98
C LYS A 49 -29.37 -2.29 -20.39
N ASP A 50 -28.35 -1.47 -20.61
CA ASP A 50 -28.51 -0.25 -21.39
C ASP A 50 -28.48 -0.67 -22.85
N LYS A 51 -29.58 -0.36 -23.53
CA LYS A 51 -29.89 -0.75 -24.89
C LYS A 51 -28.71 -0.45 -25.82
N LYS A 52 -28.40 -1.45 -26.66
CA LYS A 52 -27.58 -1.33 -27.86
C LYS A 52 -28.23 -0.31 -28.80
N ASP A 53 -27.95 0.96 -28.60
CA ASP A 53 -27.97 1.93 -29.69
C ASP A 53 -26.52 2.06 -30.16
N GLU A 54 -26.26 1.63 -31.38
CA GLU A 54 -25.03 2.01 -32.10
C GLU A 54 -24.98 3.53 -32.15
N SER A 55 -24.26 4.14 -31.22
CA SER A 55 -23.98 5.56 -31.23
C SER A 55 -22.53 5.74 -30.86
N GLU A 56 -21.81 6.36 -31.79
CA GLU A 56 -20.49 6.92 -31.64
C GLU A 56 -20.27 7.41 -30.20
N LYS A 57 -19.10 7.10 -29.62
CA LYS A 57 -18.72 7.60 -28.28
C LYS A 57 -19.09 9.07 -28.21
N LYS A 58 -20.06 9.41 -27.36
CA LYS A 58 -20.55 10.79 -27.22
C LYS A 58 -19.35 11.72 -27.13
N PRO A 59 -19.23 12.72 -28.02
CA PRO A 59 -18.05 13.56 -28.07
C PRO A 59 -17.79 14.15 -26.68
N PHE A 60 -16.54 14.05 -26.23
CA PHE A 60 -16.17 14.44 -24.87
C PHE A 60 -16.47 15.92 -24.64
N ASP A 61 -17.44 16.21 -23.78
CA ASP A 61 -17.78 17.57 -23.41
C ASP A 61 -16.68 18.17 -22.52
N LYS A 62 -15.73 18.84 -23.17
CA LYS A 62 -14.63 19.58 -22.54
C LYS A 62 -15.13 20.68 -21.60
N LYS A 63 -16.33 21.25 -21.83
CA LYS A 63 -16.90 22.31 -21.00
C LYS A 63 -17.44 21.73 -19.69
N ALA A 64 -18.23 20.65 -19.76
CA ALA A 64 -18.67 19.92 -18.57
C ALA A 64 -17.47 19.39 -17.76
N TYR A 65 -16.45 18.85 -18.43
CA TYR A 65 -15.23 18.41 -17.75
C TYR A 65 -14.53 19.55 -16.99
N ARG A 66 -14.35 20.71 -17.64
CA ARG A 66 -13.71 21.87 -16.99
C ARG A 66 -14.52 22.38 -15.81
N LEU A 67 -15.85 22.42 -15.91
CA LEU A 67 -16.73 22.74 -14.79
C LEU A 67 -16.56 21.73 -13.66
N LYS A 68 -16.60 20.43 -13.93
CA LYS A 68 -16.40 19.40 -12.90
C LYS A 68 -14.99 19.44 -12.27
N LYS A 69 -13.96 19.78 -13.04
CA LYS A 69 -12.56 19.74 -12.60
C LYS A 69 -12.13 20.99 -11.84
N TYR A 70 -12.62 22.16 -12.23
CA TYR A 70 -12.15 23.45 -11.72
C TYR A 70 -13.21 24.24 -10.95
N SER A 71 -14.51 23.95 -11.10
CA SER A 71 -15.53 24.63 -10.30
C SER A 71 -15.40 24.26 -8.83
N LYS A 72 -15.21 25.27 -7.99
CA LYS A 72 -15.17 25.12 -6.52
C LYS A 72 -16.51 24.60 -6.00
N LYS A 73 -17.64 25.07 -6.56
CA LYS A 73 -18.99 24.62 -6.20
C LYS A 73 -19.16 23.12 -6.42
N TYR A 74 -18.75 22.62 -7.58
CA TYR A 74 -18.85 21.19 -7.90
C TYR A 74 -17.99 20.33 -6.96
N LYS A 75 -16.79 20.80 -6.60
CA LYS A 75 -15.94 20.10 -5.63
C LYS A 75 -16.54 20.05 -4.23
N LEU A 76 -17.17 21.13 -3.79
CA LEU A 76 -17.87 21.19 -2.50
C LEU A 76 -19.07 20.24 -2.49
N GLU A 77 -19.88 20.25 -3.54
CA GLU A 77 -21.01 19.34 -3.70
C GLU A 77 -20.58 17.87 -3.69
N GLN A 78 -19.53 17.51 -4.43
CA GLN A 78 -18.94 16.17 -4.39
C GLN A 78 -18.41 15.77 -3.01
N TRP A 79 -17.92 16.73 -2.22
CA TRP A 79 -17.47 16.48 -0.86
C TRP A 79 -18.66 16.25 0.09
N GLU A 80 -19.71 17.05 -0.03
CA GLU A 80 -20.95 16.89 0.72
C GLU A 80 -21.65 15.56 0.40
N GLU A 81 -21.73 15.17 -0.87
CA GLU A 81 -22.27 13.87 -1.29
C GLU A 81 -21.50 12.71 -0.66
N LYS A 82 -20.16 12.75 -0.70
CA LYS A 82 -19.32 11.74 -0.05
C LYS A 82 -19.55 11.70 1.46
N ARG A 83 -19.68 12.86 2.10
CA ARG A 83 -19.95 12.97 3.54
C ARG A 83 -21.33 12.39 3.88
N LYS A 84 -22.38 12.73 3.13
CA LYS A 84 -23.73 12.18 3.31
C LYS A 84 -23.75 10.66 3.15
N LYS A 85 -23.09 10.14 2.10
CA LYS A 85 -22.95 8.69 1.88
C LYS A 85 -22.23 8.00 3.03
N LYS A 86 -21.20 8.64 3.59
CA LYS A 86 -20.46 8.11 4.74
C LYS A 86 -21.33 8.09 6.00
N LEU A 87 -22.08 9.16 6.26
CA LEU A 87 -23.03 9.24 7.38
C LEU A 87 -24.08 8.13 7.28
N LEU A 88 -24.68 7.94 6.10
CA LEU A 88 -25.61 6.84 5.86
C LEU A 88 -24.96 5.49 6.13
N TYR A 89 -23.76 5.25 5.59
CA TYR A 89 -23.05 4.00 5.83
C TYR A 89 -22.81 3.74 7.33
N ASP A 90 -22.40 4.77 8.08
CA ASP A 90 -22.16 4.66 9.51
C ASP A 90 -23.46 4.40 10.29
N TYR A 91 -24.59 4.99 9.88
CA TYR A 91 -25.93 4.71 10.41
C TYR A 91 -26.37 3.26 10.14
N HIS A 92 -26.26 2.78 8.91
CA HIS A 92 -26.57 1.39 8.58
C HIS A 92 -25.64 0.41 9.33
N LYS A 93 -24.38 0.80 9.54
CA LYS A 93 -23.42 0.01 10.30
C LYS A 93 -23.75 -0.02 11.79
N SER A 94 -24.20 1.09 12.38
CA SER A 94 -24.64 1.12 13.78
C SER A 94 -25.89 0.26 13.98
N ILE A 95 -26.86 0.32 13.07
CA ILE A 95 -28.04 -0.56 13.13
C ILE A 95 -27.65 -2.04 13.08
N LYS A 96 -26.73 -2.41 12.18
CA LYS A 96 -26.26 -3.80 12.06
C LYS A 96 -25.48 -4.31 13.28
N ASN A 97 -24.88 -3.39 14.03
CA ASN A 97 -24.05 -3.71 15.19
C ASN A 97 -24.77 -3.48 16.52
N ASP A 98 -26.01 -3.00 16.50
CA ASP A 98 -26.80 -2.76 17.70
C ASP A 98 -27.24 -4.11 18.30
N PRO A 99 -26.77 -4.47 19.50
CA PRO A 99 -27.10 -5.75 20.13
C PRO A 99 -28.60 -5.90 20.46
N LEU A 100 -29.38 -4.81 20.54
CA LEU A 100 -30.83 -4.89 20.72
C LEU A 100 -31.58 -5.31 19.43
N LEU A 101 -31.02 -5.00 18.25
CA LEU A 101 -31.57 -5.35 16.93
C LEU A 101 -30.80 -6.52 16.30
N GLY A 102 -30.22 -7.38 17.13
CA GLY A 102 -29.55 -8.59 16.68
C GLY A 102 -30.46 -9.38 15.76
N SER A 103 -30.12 -9.45 14.47
CA SER A 103 -30.73 -10.40 13.55
C SER A 103 -30.45 -11.78 14.11
N TYR A 104 -31.45 -12.38 14.75
CA TYR A 104 -31.51 -13.81 14.97
C TYR A 104 -31.45 -14.47 13.59
N THR A 105 -30.25 -14.79 13.13
CA THR A 105 -30.07 -15.83 12.13
C THR A 105 -30.27 -17.13 12.90
N PRO A 106 -31.36 -17.89 12.69
CA PRO A 106 -31.50 -19.19 13.33
C PRO A 106 -30.27 -20.00 12.97
N LYS A 107 -29.43 -20.26 13.97
CA LYS A 107 -28.35 -21.21 13.84
C LYS A 107 -29.05 -22.55 13.82
N SER A 108 -29.07 -23.20 12.65
CA SER A 108 -29.48 -24.60 12.56
C SER A 108 -28.65 -25.36 13.58
N PHE A 109 -29.36 -25.93 14.54
CA PHE A 109 -28.84 -26.77 15.60
C PHE A 109 -28.31 -28.05 14.94
N ASP A 110 -27.10 -28.00 14.40
CA ASP A 110 -26.31 -29.21 14.20
C ASP A 110 -25.77 -29.57 15.59
N GLU A 111 -26.49 -30.49 16.21
CA GLU A 111 -25.98 -31.43 17.20
C GLU A 111 -24.63 -32.01 16.74
N ASP A 112 -23.80 -32.36 17.72
CA ASP A 112 -22.53 -33.11 17.56
C ASP A 112 -21.26 -32.29 17.32
N THR A 113 -20.93 -31.42 18.28
CA THR A 113 -19.52 -31.29 18.67
C THR A 113 -19.34 -31.83 20.08
N ILE A 114 -19.29 -33.16 20.15
CA ILE A 114 -18.75 -33.88 21.31
C ILE A 114 -17.31 -33.39 21.50
N ASP A 115 -17.09 -32.76 22.65
CA ASP A 115 -15.80 -32.32 23.16
C ASP A 115 -14.80 -33.48 23.05
N SER A 116 -13.90 -33.40 22.06
CA SER A 116 -12.88 -34.41 21.78
C SER A 116 -11.68 -34.25 22.71
N ASN A 117 -11.92 -33.98 23.99
CA ASN A 117 -10.92 -34.12 25.04
C ASN A 117 -11.11 -35.48 25.71
N PRO A 118 -10.34 -36.52 25.36
CA PRO A 118 -10.37 -37.77 26.11
C PRO A 118 -9.87 -37.49 27.54
N PRO A 119 -10.56 -37.99 28.58
CA PRO A 119 -10.05 -37.92 29.94
C PRO A 119 -8.75 -38.73 30.04
N GLU A 120 -7.81 -38.16 30.77
CA GLU A 120 -6.46 -38.65 31.03
C GLU A 120 -6.50 -39.94 31.89
N VAL A 121 -6.82 -41.08 31.28
CA VAL A 121 -6.74 -42.40 31.91
C VAL A 121 -5.69 -43.28 31.25
N GLY A 122 -4.65 -43.63 32.01
CA GLY A 122 -3.73 -44.74 31.72
C GLY A 122 -2.32 -44.36 31.27
N LYS A 123 -1.45 -43.97 32.21
CA LYS A 123 0.01 -44.00 32.03
C LYS A 123 0.51 -45.46 32.05
N PHE A 124 0.22 -46.22 30.99
CA PHE A 124 0.97 -47.45 30.73
C PHE A 124 2.41 -47.08 30.35
N VAL A 125 3.37 -47.77 30.96
CA VAL A 125 4.81 -47.69 30.62
C VAL A 125 4.94 -48.02 29.13
N ARG A 126 5.21 -47.02 28.30
CA ARG A 126 5.49 -47.21 26.88
C ARG A 126 6.87 -47.83 26.74
N HIS A 127 7.01 -48.89 25.95
CA HIS A 127 8.31 -49.44 25.57
C HIS A 127 9.22 -48.34 25.00
N PRO A 128 10.54 -48.35 25.27
CA PRO A 128 11.48 -47.29 24.85
C PRO A 128 11.45 -47.04 23.33
N ASP A 129 11.30 -48.10 22.53
CA ASP A 129 11.22 -48.02 21.07
C ASP A 129 9.98 -47.24 20.57
N LEU A 130 8.86 -47.28 21.32
CA LEU A 130 7.66 -46.49 21.02
C LEU A 130 7.84 -45.02 21.41
N ILE A 131 8.69 -44.71 22.38
CA ILE A 131 9.01 -43.34 22.81
C ILE A 131 9.89 -42.66 21.76
N GLU A 132 10.90 -43.36 21.23
CA GLU A 132 11.75 -42.84 20.16
C GLU A 132 10.96 -42.63 18.85
N LYS A 133 10.09 -43.59 18.50
CA LYS A 133 9.20 -43.47 17.33
C LYS A 133 8.16 -42.37 17.50
N ALA A 134 7.62 -42.16 18.71
CA ALA A 134 6.74 -41.03 19.02
C ALA A 134 7.51 -39.69 18.97
N ALA A 135 8.72 -39.63 19.52
CA ALA A 135 9.57 -38.43 19.46
C ALA A 135 9.97 -38.07 18.01
N GLN A 136 10.11 -39.06 17.13
CA GLN A 136 10.31 -38.87 15.70
C GLN A 136 9.02 -38.41 14.99
N LEU A 137 7.85 -38.91 15.38
CA LEU A 137 6.55 -38.51 14.81
C LEU A 137 6.13 -37.08 15.23
N VAL A 138 6.40 -36.66 16.46
CA VAL A 138 6.09 -35.30 16.97
C VAL A 138 6.75 -34.22 16.11
N LYS A 139 7.97 -34.47 15.61
CA LYS A 139 8.69 -33.55 14.70
C LYS A 139 8.01 -33.37 13.33
N ASN A 140 7.16 -34.32 12.92
CA ASN A 140 6.48 -34.33 11.63
C ASN A 140 4.98 -34.01 11.70
N THR A 141 4.46 -33.69 12.90
CA THR A 141 3.05 -33.26 13.04
C THR A 141 2.90 -31.81 12.60
N LYS A 142 1.96 -31.58 11.68
CA LYS A 142 1.61 -30.22 11.23
C LYS A 142 1.12 -29.43 12.44
N LYS A 143 1.64 -28.22 12.64
CA LYS A 143 1.17 -27.31 13.70
C LYS A 143 -0.35 -27.18 13.64
N ASP A 144 -0.97 -27.12 14.81
CA ASP A 144 -2.39 -26.82 14.97
C ASP A 144 -2.76 -25.57 14.14
N PRO A 145 -3.80 -25.63 13.28
CA PRO A 145 -4.30 -24.48 12.53
C PRO A 145 -4.49 -23.22 13.38
N PHE A 146 -4.92 -23.35 14.64
CA PHE A 146 -5.11 -22.22 15.55
C PHE A 146 -3.77 -21.56 15.92
N GLN A 147 -2.76 -22.36 16.28
CA GLN A 147 -1.40 -21.87 16.55
C GLN A 147 -0.81 -21.18 15.32
N LYS A 148 -1.00 -21.75 14.13
CA LYS A 148 -0.56 -21.14 12.86
C LYS A 148 -1.24 -19.79 12.60
N ALA A 149 -2.55 -19.69 12.87
CA ALA A 149 -3.29 -18.44 12.72
C ALA A 149 -2.79 -17.35 13.69
N LYS A 150 -2.48 -17.73 14.94
CA LYS A 150 -1.92 -16.83 15.95
C LYS A 150 -0.56 -16.29 15.54
N GLU A 151 0.36 -17.18 15.12
CA GLU A 151 1.69 -16.76 14.62
C GLU A 151 1.59 -15.80 13.43
N HIS A 152 0.65 -16.05 12.51
CA HIS A 152 0.43 -15.19 11.35
C HIS A 152 -0.10 -13.80 11.74
N TYR A 153 -1.04 -13.75 12.69
CA TYR A 153 -1.55 -12.49 13.23
C TYR A 153 -0.44 -11.65 13.88
N GLU A 154 0.40 -12.28 14.70
CA GLU A 154 1.54 -11.60 15.34
C GLU A 154 2.54 -11.07 14.31
N LYS A 155 2.85 -11.85 13.26
CA LYS A 155 3.69 -11.39 12.14
C LYS A 155 3.13 -10.15 11.45
N ILE A 156 1.84 -10.15 11.12
CA ILE A 156 1.19 -8.99 10.49
C ILE A 156 1.23 -7.77 11.42
N LYS A 157 0.99 -7.97 12.72
CA LYS A 157 1.03 -6.90 13.72
C LYS A 157 2.43 -6.27 13.80
N LEU A 158 3.48 -7.09 13.80
CA LEU A 158 4.87 -6.64 13.80
C LEU A 158 5.23 -5.90 12.51
N GLU A 159 4.89 -6.45 11.34
CA GLU A 159 5.15 -5.81 10.05
C GLU A 159 4.48 -4.44 9.96
N LYS A 160 3.23 -4.33 10.44
CA LYS A 160 2.50 -3.06 10.48
C LYS A 160 3.18 -2.03 11.39
N SER A 161 3.69 -2.46 12.54
CA SER A 161 4.46 -1.60 13.46
C SER A 161 5.75 -1.11 12.81
N GLN A 162 6.52 -2.01 12.19
CA GLN A 162 7.76 -1.66 11.48
C GLN A 162 7.51 -0.68 10.34
N ARG A 163 6.48 -0.93 9.52
CA ARG A 163 6.09 -0.04 8.41
C ARG A 163 5.71 1.36 8.92
N GLN A 164 5.03 1.47 10.06
CA GLN A 164 4.70 2.76 10.67
C GLN A 164 5.97 3.51 11.13
N GLN A 165 6.91 2.80 11.77
CA GLN A 165 8.18 3.37 12.20
C GLN A 165 9.02 3.85 11.01
N GLU A 166 9.11 3.08 9.93
CA GLU A 166 9.84 3.47 8.72
C GLU A 166 9.24 4.71 8.04
N LEU A 167 7.90 4.76 7.95
CA LEU A 167 7.20 5.93 7.42
C LEU A 167 7.44 7.18 8.28
N GLN A 168 7.47 7.02 9.60
CA GLN A 168 7.76 8.11 10.52
C GLN A 168 9.20 8.61 10.36
N LYS A 169 10.19 7.70 10.35
CA LYS A 169 11.60 8.03 10.11
C LYS A 169 11.79 8.76 8.76
N SER A 170 11.19 8.25 7.68
CA SER A 170 11.27 8.90 6.37
C SER A 170 10.64 10.30 6.35
N LYS A 171 9.56 10.52 7.10
CA LYS A 171 8.95 11.85 7.24
C LYS A 171 9.86 12.80 8.01
N GLU A 172 10.47 12.34 9.10
CA GLU A 172 11.39 13.12 9.93
C GLU A 172 12.63 13.51 9.13
N GLU A 173 13.24 12.59 8.39
CA GLU A 173 14.39 12.88 7.52
C GLU A 173 14.06 13.92 6.44
N LYS A 174 12.89 13.81 5.80
CA LYS A 174 12.43 14.80 4.82
C LYS A 174 12.22 16.16 5.46
N ALA A 175 11.64 16.20 6.65
CA ALA A 175 11.42 17.44 7.40
C ALA A 175 12.76 18.09 7.80
N GLN A 176 13.72 17.30 8.28
CA GLN A 176 15.07 17.76 8.64
C GLN A 176 15.79 18.35 7.43
N LYS A 177 15.84 17.62 6.30
CA LYS A 177 16.45 18.14 5.05
C LYS A 177 15.79 19.43 4.56
N LEU A 178 14.47 19.53 4.68
CA LEU A 178 13.75 20.75 4.32
C LEU A 178 14.07 21.92 5.26
N GLN A 179 14.20 21.67 6.57
CA GLN A 179 14.60 22.68 7.55
C GLN A 179 16.03 23.16 7.28
N GLU A 180 16.97 22.26 7.03
CA GLU A 180 18.34 22.61 6.65
C GLU A 180 18.40 23.47 5.39
N TYR A 181 17.64 23.09 4.36
CA TYR A 181 17.53 23.88 3.14
C TYR A 181 17.01 25.30 3.43
N LYS A 182 15.94 25.41 4.23
CA LYS A 182 15.37 26.70 4.64
C LYS A 182 16.38 27.55 5.41
N LYS A 183 17.12 26.96 6.36
CA LYS A 183 18.18 27.63 7.12
C LYS A 183 19.29 28.15 6.19
N LYS A 184 19.84 27.29 5.34
CA LYS A 184 20.87 27.66 4.34
C LYS A 184 20.38 28.74 3.37
N LYS A 185 19.11 28.69 2.97
CA LYS A 185 18.49 29.71 2.10
C LYS A 185 18.38 31.04 2.83
N GLN A 186 17.93 31.04 4.08
CA GLN A 186 17.80 32.24 4.90
C GLN A 186 19.17 32.88 5.18
N GLU A 187 20.19 32.09 5.51
CA GLU A 187 21.57 32.57 5.70
C GLU A 187 22.13 33.20 4.42
N ARG A 188 21.95 32.53 3.27
CA ARG A 188 22.34 33.10 1.97
C ARG A 188 21.60 34.40 1.67
N TYR A 189 20.29 34.45 1.91
CA TYR A 189 19.51 35.67 1.73
C TYR A 189 20.05 36.79 2.63
N LYS A 190 20.26 36.51 3.93
CA LYS A 190 20.83 37.46 4.89
C LYS A 190 22.18 38.01 4.43
N LYS A 191 23.06 37.20 3.85
CA LYS A 191 24.35 37.65 3.29
C LYS A 191 24.15 38.55 2.05
N LEU A 192 23.30 38.13 1.11
CA LEU A 192 23.08 38.85 -0.15
C LEU A 192 22.28 40.15 -0.01
N SER A 193 21.40 40.22 0.99
CA SER A 193 20.51 41.37 1.24
C SER A 193 21.17 42.48 2.05
N LYS A 194 22.35 42.26 2.65
CA LYS A 194 23.05 43.31 3.41
C LYS A 194 23.43 44.46 2.49
N LYS A 195 23.14 45.68 2.94
CA LYS A 195 23.48 46.93 2.26
C LYS A 195 24.25 47.84 3.21
N THR A 196 25.11 48.70 2.67
CA THR A 196 25.81 49.76 3.40
C THR A 196 24.83 50.89 3.75
N LYS A 197 25.25 51.85 4.59
CA LYS A 197 24.45 53.04 4.92
C LYS A 197 24.00 53.82 3.68
N LYS A 198 24.79 53.77 2.59
CA LYS A 198 24.48 54.40 1.28
C LYS A 198 23.62 53.51 0.36
N GLY A 199 23.08 52.39 0.86
CA GLY A 199 22.21 51.50 0.11
C GLY A 199 22.91 50.55 -0.88
N GLN A 200 24.24 50.65 -1.01
CA GLN A 200 25.02 49.77 -1.87
C GLN A 200 25.12 48.37 -1.26
N PRO A 201 25.16 47.29 -2.06
CA PRO A 201 25.32 45.95 -1.54
C PRO A 201 26.69 45.75 -0.87
N VAL A 202 26.72 45.05 0.25
CA VAL A 202 27.99 44.67 0.91
C VAL A 202 28.66 43.56 0.11
N MET A 203 29.87 43.81 -0.40
CA MET A 203 30.55 42.89 -1.33
C MET A 203 31.22 41.70 -0.65
N THR A 204 31.66 41.80 0.60
CA THR A 204 32.42 40.74 1.31
C THR A 204 31.67 39.39 1.30
N GLY A 205 30.43 39.35 1.77
CA GLY A 205 29.63 38.13 1.81
C GLY A 205 29.19 37.62 0.42
N ARG A 206 29.16 38.48 -0.61
CA ARG A 206 28.88 38.08 -2.00
C ARG A 206 30.08 37.40 -2.63
N LEU A 207 31.27 37.94 -2.39
CA LEU A 207 32.54 37.37 -2.85
C LEU A 207 32.80 36.01 -2.20
N GLU A 208 32.52 35.83 -0.90
CA GLU A 208 32.58 34.51 -0.24
C GLU A 208 31.70 33.46 -0.95
N LEU A 209 30.44 33.82 -1.27
CA LEU A 209 29.51 32.92 -1.96
C LEU A 209 29.95 32.62 -3.39
N LEU A 210 30.62 33.57 -4.05
CA LEU A 210 31.17 33.37 -5.39
C LEU A 210 32.37 32.43 -5.32
N LEU A 211 33.28 32.64 -4.36
CA LEU A 211 34.43 31.76 -4.12
C LEU A 211 33.99 30.33 -3.83
N GLU A 212 32.98 30.14 -2.96
CA GLU A 212 32.43 28.81 -2.65
C GLU A 212 31.91 28.09 -3.91
N LYS A 213 31.35 28.83 -4.88
CA LYS A 213 30.86 28.27 -6.16
C LYS A 213 31.97 27.95 -7.15
N ILE A 214 33.10 28.65 -7.08
CA ILE A 214 34.26 28.40 -7.96
C ILE A 214 35.05 27.19 -7.46
N GLN A 215 35.15 27.02 -6.13
CA GLN A 215 35.88 25.92 -5.50
C GLN A 215 35.11 24.59 -5.48
N LYS A 216 33.78 24.63 -5.56
CA LYS A 216 32.91 23.45 -5.70
C LYS A 216 32.85 22.94 -7.13
#